data_AF-A0AAV7DSI7-F1
#
_entry.id   AF-A0AAV7DSI7-F1
#
_cell.length_a   1.000
_cell.length_b   1.000
_cell.length_c   1.000
_cell.angle_alpha   90.00
_cell.angle_beta   90.00
_cell.angle_gamma   90.00
#
_symmetry.space_group_name_H-M   'P 1'
#
loop_
_entity.id
_entity.type
_entity.pdbx_description
1 polymer ?
#
loop_
_entity_poly.entity_id
_entity_poly.type
_entity_poly.pdbx_seq_one_letter_code
_entity_poly.pdbx_strand_id
1 'polypeptide(L)'
;MQTSFALAGAARTAGTRFGCHERRFLTGNSKTAFFLNVSPSSPDGSSFSWPRHVKSIKRVVTLRNDGTRENLSLRPLFASSTGTSESSSGSDGAEGVLRWIQSLSDILSAGFPLWVALACGFGLFRPASFAWINPKWQVIGLALSMLGMGMTLTLDDLRGAMSMPKEILSGFILQYTVMPLSGYFVSKLMRLPSYYAAGLILVACCPGGTASNIVTYLGRGNVALSVLMTAASTICAAVMTPFLTAKLAGQFVAVDAAGLFNSTLQVVLAPVLLGALLNQYCHWVVRVVSPVMPLIAITTVALLCGGAIAQNATSILMSGQQVVLAVCTLHASGFFFGYFLARMLGLDISSCRTISIEVGMQNSVLGVVLAGQHFSSPLTAVPCAVSSVCHSIYGSVLAGIWRLTTPAKTPED
;
A
#
# COMPACT_ATOMS: atom_id res chain seq x y z
N MET A 1 -39.89 13.20 14.41
CA MET A 1 -41.13 12.75 15.11
C MET A 1 -42.40 13.43 14.58
N GLN A 2 -42.36 14.67 14.06
CA GLN A 2 -43.54 15.33 13.46
C GLN A 2 -43.92 14.85 12.05
N THR A 3 -43.01 14.22 11.30
CA THR A 3 -43.28 13.66 9.95
C THR A 3 -43.98 12.30 9.96
N SER A 4 -43.89 11.55 11.06
CA SER A 4 -44.52 10.21 11.18
C SER A 4 -46.02 10.26 11.46
N PHE A 5 -46.52 11.34 12.10
CA PHE A 5 -47.96 11.50 12.36
C PHE A 5 -48.74 11.94 11.11
N ALA A 6 -48.11 12.63 10.16
CA ALA A 6 -48.75 13.06 8.92
C ALA A 6 -49.09 11.87 7.99
N LEU A 7 -48.23 10.84 7.93
CA LEU A 7 -48.50 9.64 7.12
C LEU A 7 -49.53 8.70 7.76
N ALA A 8 -49.57 8.60 9.08
CA ALA A 8 -50.57 7.79 9.79
C ALA A 8 -51.98 8.40 9.71
N GLY A 9 -52.09 9.73 9.63
CA GLY A 9 -53.36 10.44 9.45
C GLY A 9 -53.96 10.27 8.04
N ALA A 10 -53.13 10.29 7.00
CA ALA A 10 -53.58 10.15 5.61
C ALA A 10 -54.01 8.71 5.25
N ALA A 11 -53.52 7.70 5.97
CA ALA A 11 -53.87 6.29 5.72
C ALA A 11 -55.26 5.89 6.27
N ARG A 12 -55.85 6.68 7.17
CA ARG A 12 -57.14 6.35 7.81
C ARG A 12 -58.38 6.76 6.99
N THR A 13 -58.20 7.58 5.96
CA THR A 13 -59.29 8.06 5.08
C THR A 13 -59.47 7.23 3.79
N ALA A 14 -58.63 6.21 3.54
CA ALA A 14 -58.62 5.47 2.27
C ALA A 14 -58.96 3.96 2.37
N GLY A 15 -59.51 3.48 3.48
CA GLY A 15 -60.16 2.16 3.56
C GLY A 15 -59.31 0.94 3.22
N THR A 16 -57.97 1.01 3.30
CA THR A 16 -57.05 -0.07 2.88
C THR A 16 -56.33 -0.67 4.10
N ARG A 17 -56.49 -1.99 4.33
CA ARG A 17 -55.74 -2.73 5.35
C ARG A 17 -54.32 -2.98 4.85
N PHE A 18 -53.31 -2.55 5.62
CA PHE A 18 -51.90 -2.93 5.41
C PHE A 18 -51.44 -3.83 6.56
N GLY A 19 -50.87 -5.00 6.22
CA GLY A 19 -50.21 -5.87 7.20
C GLY A 19 -48.78 -5.36 7.47
N CYS A 20 -48.42 -5.20 8.74
CA CYS A 20 -47.09 -4.76 9.16
C CYS A 20 -46.34 -5.94 9.82
N HIS A 21 -45.19 -6.33 9.26
CA HIS A 21 -44.25 -7.24 9.92
C HIS A 21 -43.02 -6.44 10.38
N GLU A 22 -42.87 -6.33 11.71
CA GLU A 22 -41.80 -5.58 12.36
C GLU A 22 -40.59 -6.51 12.61
N ARG A 23 -39.39 -6.17 12.13
CA ARG A 23 -38.13 -6.80 12.53
C ARG A 23 -37.20 -5.75 13.10
N ARG A 24 -36.91 -5.84 14.39
CA ARG A 24 -36.09 -4.90 15.17
C ARG A 24 -34.68 -5.45 15.27
N PHE A 25 -33.69 -4.76 14.69
CA PHE A 25 -32.27 -5.00 14.99
C PHE A 25 -31.78 -3.82 15.85
N LEU A 26 -31.22 -4.13 17.03
CA LEU A 26 -30.62 -3.17 17.94
C LEU A 26 -29.14 -3.02 17.58
N THR A 27 -28.74 -1.83 17.10
CA THR A 27 -27.35 -1.37 17.19
C THR A 27 -27.34 0.06 17.75
N GLY A 28 -26.56 0.26 18.81
CA GLY A 28 -26.36 1.55 19.44
C GLY A 28 -25.29 2.36 18.69
N ASN A 29 -25.73 3.25 17.80
CA ASN A 29 -25.30 4.66 17.74
C ASN A 29 -26.03 5.35 16.58
N SER A 30 -26.94 6.25 16.93
CA SER A 30 -27.39 7.42 16.16
C SER A 30 -27.58 7.27 14.64
N LYS A 31 -28.54 6.44 14.21
CA LYS A 31 -29.46 6.65 13.05
C LYS A 31 -30.31 5.37 12.82
N THR A 32 -31.52 5.33 13.38
CA THR A 32 -32.47 4.23 13.14
C THR A 32 -33.17 4.43 11.79
N ALA A 33 -32.90 3.56 10.81
CA ALA A 33 -33.63 3.54 9.55
C ALA A 33 -34.77 2.52 9.62
N PHE A 34 -36.01 2.96 9.42
CA PHE A 34 -37.18 2.09 9.29
C PHE A 34 -37.33 1.67 7.83
N PHE A 35 -37.39 0.38 7.55
CA PHE A 35 -37.80 -0.16 6.25
C PHE A 35 -39.30 -0.48 6.28
N LEU A 36 -40.10 0.29 5.55
CA LEU A 36 -41.48 -0.04 5.24
C LEU A 36 -41.51 -0.65 3.84
N ASN A 37 -41.80 -1.95 3.75
CA ASN A 37 -42.06 -2.60 2.48
C ASN A 37 -43.55 -2.43 2.15
N VAL A 38 -43.88 -1.59 1.17
CA VAL A 38 -45.26 -1.36 0.73
C VAL A 38 -45.41 -1.89 -0.69
N SER A 39 -46.03 -3.05 -0.85
CA SER A 39 -46.45 -3.57 -2.15
C SER A 39 -47.95 -3.31 -2.34
N PRO A 40 -48.38 -2.62 -3.41
CA PRO A 40 -49.78 -2.53 -3.74
C PRO A 40 -50.20 -3.77 -4.54
N SER A 41 -51.17 -4.52 -4.03
CA SER A 41 -51.95 -5.48 -4.82
C SER A 41 -53.38 -4.99 -4.91
N SER A 42 -53.86 -4.62 -6.11
CA SER A 42 -55.29 -4.39 -6.38
C SER A 42 -55.84 -5.57 -7.20
N PRO A 43 -57.05 -6.09 -6.90
CA PRO A 43 -57.60 -7.27 -7.58
C PRO A 43 -58.02 -7.03 -9.04
N ASP A 44 -58.26 -5.78 -9.45
CA ASP A 44 -58.89 -5.48 -10.73
C ASP A 44 -57.95 -4.59 -11.57
N GLY A 45 -57.41 -5.13 -12.65
CA GLY A 45 -56.29 -4.58 -13.45
C GLY A 45 -56.52 -3.26 -14.19
N SER A 46 -56.85 -2.18 -13.47
CA SER A 46 -56.88 -0.80 -13.99
C SER A 46 -55.69 0.02 -13.47
N SER A 47 -55.08 0.84 -14.34
CA SER A 47 -53.87 1.59 -14.03
C SER A 47 -54.15 2.82 -13.15
N PHE A 48 -53.73 2.77 -11.89
CA PHE A 48 -53.85 3.87 -10.93
C PHE A 48 -52.84 4.99 -11.23
N SER A 49 -53.32 6.20 -11.53
CA SER A 49 -52.47 7.38 -11.74
C SER A 49 -52.29 8.18 -10.45
N TRP A 50 -51.04 8.38 -10.02
CA TRP A 50 -50.71 9.08 -8.78
C TRP A 50 -50.73 10.61 -8.92
N PRO A 51 -51.18 11.36 -7.89
CA PRO A 51 -51.03 12.82 -7.82
C PRO A 51 -49.57 13.27 -7.94
N ARG A 52 -49.32 14.44 -8.54
CA ARG A 52 -47.97 14.92 -8.92
C ARG A 52 -46.95 14.97 -7.77
N HIS A 53 -47.39 15.14 -6.52
CA HIS A 53 -46.50 15.17 -5.35
C HIS A 53 -45.94 13.79 -4.94
N VAL A 54 -46.60 12.68 -5.31
CA VAL A 54 -46.13 11.31 -4.97
C VAL A 54 -45.15 10.75 -6.02
N LYS A 55 -45.13 11.31 -7.24
CA LYS A 55 -44.16 10.93 -8.29
C LYS A 55 -42.70 11.23 -7.89
N SER A 56 -42.44 12.25 -7.07
CA SER A 56 -41.09 12.52 -6.54
C SER A 56 -40.61 11.43 -5.59
N ILE A 57 -41.50 10.87 -4.77
CA ILE A 57 -41.14 9.80 -3.80
C ILE A 57 -40.89 8.48 -4.54
N LYS A 58 -41.67 8.18 -5.60
CA LYS A 58 -41.42 7.02 -6.46
C LYS A 58 -40.02 7.10 -7.10
N ARG A 59 -39.56 8.29 -7.52
CA ARG A 59 -38.22 8.47 -8.11
C ARG A 59 -37.07 8.18 -7.12
N VAL A 60 -37.29 8.40 -5.82
CA VAL A 60 -36.31 8.11 -4.76
C VAL A 60 -36.30 6.62 -4.38
N VAL A 61 -37.43 5.94 -4.44
CA VAL A 61 -37.54 4.51 -4.08
C VAL A 61 -37.17 3.58 -5.25
N THR A 62 -37.50 3.93 -6.50
CA THR A 62 -37.15 3.10 -7.67
C THR A 62 -35.65 3.10 -7.98
N LEU A 63 -34.90 4.16 -7.61
CA LEU A 63 -33.43 4.18 -7.73
C LEU A 63 -32.71 3.19 -6.79
N ARG A 64 -33.43 2.52 -5.89
CA ARG A 64 -32.84 1.55 -4.95
C ARG A 64 -33.26 0.10 -5.20
N ASN A 65 -34.03 -0.16 -6.26
CA ASN A 65 -34.53 -1.50 -6.56
C ASN A 65 -34.47 -1.81 -8.06
N ASP A 66 -33.31 -1.57 -8.69
CA ASP A 66 -33.00 -2.17 -9.98
C ASP A 66 -31.96 -3.28 -9.75
N GLY A 67 -32.47 -4.51 -9.66
CA GLY A 67 -31.66 -5.71 -9.71
C GLY A 67 -31.20 -5.94 -11.15
N THR A 68 -30.14 -5.26 -11.57
CA THR A 68 -29.43 -5.56 -12.81
C THR A 68 -27.93 -5.37 -12.59
N ARG A 69 -27.17 -6.45 -12.85
CA ARG A 69 -25.72 -6.53 -13.03
C ARG A 69 -24.99 -5.18 -12.98
N GLU A 70 -24.51 -4.77 -11.81
CA GLU A 70 -23.51 -3.71 -11.74
C GLU A 70 -22.12 -4.28 -12.03
N ASN A 71 -21.62 -4.01 -13.24
CA ASN A 71 -20.21 -3.74 -13.43
C ASN A 71 -19.82 -2.69 -12.38
N LEU A 72 -19.09 -3.12 -11.34
CA LEU A 72 -18.54 -2.22 -10.34
C LEU A 72 -17.50 -1.34 -11.04
N SER A 73 -17.96 -0.19 -11.54
CA SER A 73 -17.09 0.85 -12.05
C SER A 73 -16.26 1.40 -10.89
N LEU A 74 -14.96 1.41 -11.14
CA LEU A 74 -13.92 1.90 -10.26
C LEU A 74 -14.25 3.31 -9.76
N ARG A 75 -14.44 3.45 -8.45
CA ARG A 75 -14.20 4.73 -7.77
C ARG A 75 -12.75 4.73 -7.31
N PRO A 76 -11.84 5.51 -7.93
CA PRO A 76 -10.51 5.70 -7.39
C PRO A 76 -10.60 6.45 -6.06
N LEU A 77 -9.65 6.17 -5.16
CA LEU A 77 -9.47 6.76 -3.82
C LEU A 77 -9.20 8.29 -3.81
N PHE A 78 -9.51 9.01 -4.89
CA PHE A 78 -9.34 10.45 -5.02
C PHE A 78 -10.61 11.09 -5.58
N ALA A 79 -11.60 11.33 -4.72
CA ALA A 79 -12.76 12.16 -5.05
C ALA A 79 -13.07 13.08 -3.88
N SER A 80 -12.38 14.22 -3.81
CA SER A 80 -12.82 15.35 -2.98
C SER A 80 -13.99 16.04 -3.68
N SER A 81 -15.09 16.20 -2.96
CA SER A 81 -16.27 16.94 -3.37
C SER A 81 -15.94 18.37 -3.80
N THR A 82 -16.24 18.72 -5.05
CA THR A 82 -16.44 20.12 -5.47
C THR A 82 -17.73 20.17 -6.29
N GLY A 83 -18.79 20.64 -5.65
CA GLY A 83 -19.95 21.18 -6.35
C GLY A 83 -19.71 22.66 -6.56
N THR A 84 -19.46 23.05 -7.80
CA THR A 84 -19.69 24.42 -8.29
C THR A 84 -20.03 24.30 -9.78
N SER A 85 -21.26 24.64 -10.10
CA SER A 85 -21.75 24.86 -11.46
C SER A 85 -21.12 26.13 -12.02
N GLU A 86 -20.49 26.08 -13.20
CA GLU A 86 -20.80 26.93 -14.37
C GLU A 86 -19.73 26.92 -15.49
N SER A 87 -20.26 26.95 -16.72
CA SER A 87 -19.65 27.30 -18.01
C SER A 87 -18.68 26.32 -18.69
N SER A 88 -19.26 25.59 -19.65
CA SER A 88 -18.67 24.70 -20.63
C SER A 88 -18.14 25.43 -21.86
N SER A 89 -16.84 25.27 -22.18
CA SER A 89 -16.31 25.22 -23.57
C SER A 89 -14.78 25.02 -23.68
N GLY A 90 -14.10 24.48 -22.67
CA GLY A 90 -12.65 24.18 -22.73
C GLY A 90 -12.17 22.94 -21.96
N SER A 91 -13.09 22.14 -21.38
CA SER A 91 -12.77 21.08 -20.42
C SER A 91 -12.59 19.67 -21.01
N ASP A 92 -13.07 19.40 -22.23
CA ASP A 92 -13.12 18.03 -22.76
C ASP A 92 -11.75 17.43 -23.10
N GLY A 93 -10.79 18.27 -23.53
CA GLY A 93 -9.43 17.83 -23.86
C GLY A 93 -8.60 17.50 -22.60
N ALA A 94 -8.70 18.34 -21.56
CA ALA A 94 -7.94 18.17 -20.33
C ALA A 94 -8.43 16.96 -19.51
N GLU A 95 -9.76 16.74 -19.44
CA GLU A 95 -10.33 15.55 -18.81
C GLU A 95 -9.97 14.27 -19.57
N GLY A 96 -9.94 14.30 -20.90
CA GLY A 96 -9.50 13.18 -21.74
C GLY A 96 -8.04 12.78 -21.48
N VAL A 97 -7.14 13.76 -21.37
CA VAL A 97 -5.71 13.54 -21.06
C VAL A 97 -5.52 12.98 -19.65
N LEU A 98 -6.23 13.51 -18.64
CA LEU A 98 -6.13 13.02 -17.26
C LEU A 98 -6.60 11.57 -17.13
N ARG A 99 -7.70 11.19 -17.80
CA ARG A 99 -8.20 9.81 -17.81
C ARG A 99 -7.25 8.85 -18.54
N TRP A 100 -6.59 9.33 -19.60
CA TRP A 100 -5.53 8.58 -20.28
C TRP A 100 -4.31 8.36 -19.38
N ILE A 101 -3.86 9.39 -18.67
CA ILE A 101 -2.74 9.29 -17.71
C ILE A 101 -3.07 8.29 -16.59
N GLN A 102 -4.29 8.34 -16.05
CA GLN A 102 -4.74 7.40 -15.02
C GLN A 102 -4.79 5.96 -15.53
N SER A 103 -5.35 5.73 -16.72
CA SER A 103 -5.39 4.39 -17.32
C SER A 103 -3.99 3.84 -17.59
N LEU A 104 -3.08 4.69 -18.06
CA LEU A 104 -1.68 4.33 -18.25
C LEU A 104 -1.00 4.00 -16.91
N SER A 105 -1.27 4.80 -15.87
CA SER A 105 -0.77 4.58 -14.51
C SER A 105 -1.24 3.24 -13.95
N ASP A 106 -2.50 2.87 -14.14
CA ASP A 106 -3.05 1.60 -13.66
C ASP A 106 -2.41 0.39 -14.37
N ILE A 107 -2.22 0.49 -15.69
CA ILE A 107 -1.55 -0.55 -16.48
C ILE A 107 -0.08 -0.68 -16.07
N LEU A 108 0.62 0.45 -15.90
CA LEU A 108 2.02 0.46 -15.48
C LEU A 108 2.20 -0.04 -14.05
N SER A 109 1.25 0.26 -13.16
CA SER A 109 1.21 -0.26 -11.78
C SER A 109 0.98 -1.77 -11.75
N ALA A 110 0.15 -2.32 -12.65
CA ALA A 110 0.00 -3.76 -12.80
C ALA A 110 1.29 -4.44 -13.31
N GLY A 111 2.09 -3.73 -14.11
CA GLY A 111 3.39 -4.15 -14.61
C GLY A 111 4.58 -3.82 -13.70
N PHE A 112 4.38 -3.17 -12.54
CA PHE A 112 5.45 -2.72 -11.64
C PHE A 112 6.60 -3.73 -11.45
N PRO A 113 6.32 -5.01 -11.16
CA PRO A 113 7.38 -5.99 -10.89
C PRO A 113 8.20 -6.32 -12.13
N LEU A 114 7.54 -6.34 -13.29
CA LEU A 114 8.19 -6.55 -14.58
C LEU A 114 9.13 -5.38 -14.90
N TRP A 115 8.70 -4.14 -14.67
CA TRP A 115 9.54 -2.96 -14.92
C TRP A 115 10.80 -2.95 -14.03
N VAL A 116 10.65 -3.27 -12.74
CA VAL A 116 11.80 -3.36 -11.82
C VAL A 116 12.72 -4.51 -12.23
N ALA A 117 12.18 -5.68 -12.55
CA ALA A 117 12.98 -6.83 -13.00
C ALA A 117 13.72 -6.54 -14.31
N LEU A 118 13.06 -5.90 -15.28
CA LEU A 118 13.67 -5.48 -16.54
C LEU A 118 14.79 -4.47 -16.29
N ALA A 119 14.56 -3.42 -15.50
CA ALA A 119 15.59 -2.43 -15.19
C ALA A 119 16.81 -3.06 -14.50
N CYS A 120 16.59 -4.02 -13.59
CA CYS A 120 17.66 -4.75 -12.95
C CYS A 120 18.40 -5.71 -13.90
N GLY A 121 17.68 -6.39 -14.79
CA GLY A 121 18.28 -7.21 -15.84
C GLY A 121 19.14 -6.38 -16.79
N PHE A 122 18.63 -5.23 -17.25
CA PHE A 122 19.41 -4.27 -18.04
C PHE A 122 20.62 -3.76 -17.26
N GLY A 123 20.48 -3.46 -15.96
CA GLY A 123 21.59 -3.07 -15.10
C GLY A 123 22.67 -4.14 -15.00
N LEU A 124 22.28 -5.42 -14.94
CA LEU A 124 23.22 -6.54 -14.83
C LEU A 124 23.97 -6.81 -16.15
N PHE A 125 23.26 -6.81 -17.30
CA PHE A 125 23.85 -7.16 -18.60
C PHE A 125 24.48 -5.98 -19.34
N ARG A 126 24.02 -4.75 -19.06
CA ARG A 126 24.49 -3.51 -19.69
C ARG A 126 24.69 -2.43 -18.60
N PRO A 127 25.65 -2.60 -17.66
CA PRO A 127 25.84 -1.67 -16.55
C PRO A 127 26.17 -0.23 -17.01
N ALA A 128 26.78 -0.07 -18.18
CA ALA A 128 27.06 1.23 -18.79
C ALA A 128 25.79 2.08 -19.03
N SER A 129 24.63 1.46 -19.28
CA SER A 129 23.34 2.17 -19.45
C SER A 129 22.88 2.92 -18.20
N PHE A 130 23.40 2.53 -17.04
CA PHE A 130 23.09 3.14 -15.74
C PHE A 130 24.27 3.93 -15.17
N ALA A 131 25.36 4.12 -15.93
CA ALA A 131 26.55 4.84 -15.45
C ALA A 131 26.27 6.30 -15.05
N TRP A 132 25.19 6.89 -15.55
CA TRP A 132 24.74 8.22 -15.16
C TRP A 132 24.09 8.27 -13.76
N ILE A 133 23.63 7.12 -13.24
CA ILE A 133 23.08 7.00 -11.88
C ILE A 133 24.23 6.88 -10.87
N ASN A 134 24.76 8.05 -10.53
CA ASN A 134 25.75 8.19 -9.45
C ASN A 134 25.09 8.04 -8.06
N PRO A 135 25.87 7.75 -7.00
CA PRO A 135 25.35 7.66 -5.63
C PRO A 135 24.53 8.89 -5.19
N LYS A 136 24.89 10.09 -5.66
CA LYS A 136 24.11 11.31 -5.43
C LYS A 136 22.69 11.22 -6.00
N TRP A 137 22.54 10.73 -7.23
CA TRP A 137 21.23 10.52 -7.85
C TRP A 137 20.43 9.42 -7.14
N GLN A 138 21.09 8.41 -6.55
CA GLN A 138 20.41 7.41 -5.73
C GLN A 138 19.80 8.02 -4.47
N VAL A 139 20.57 8.85 -3.76
CA VAL A 139 20.09 9.56 -2.56
C VAL A 139 18.92 10.50 -2.90
N ILE A 140 19.06 11.28 -3.98
CA ILE A 140 18.00 12.20 -4.43
C ILE A 140 16.74 11.43 -4.84
N GLY A 141 16.89 10.37 -5.64
CA GLY A 141 15.76 9.55 -6.06
C GLY A 141 15.05 8.85 -4.89
N LEU A 142 15.82 8.38 -3.91
CA LEU A 142 15.26 7.82 -2.68
C LEU A 142 14.50 8.88 -1.89
N ALA A 143 15.09 10.05 -1.66
CA ALA A 143 14.44 11.16 -0.96
C ALA A 143 13.15 11.60 -1.67
N LEU A 144 13.15 11.66 -3.02
CA LEU A 144 11.95 11.96 -3.81
C LEU A 144 10.87 10.88 -3.66
N SER A 145 11.27 9.61 -3.61
CA SER A 145 10.34 8.49 -3.39
C SER A 145 9.72 8.54 -1.99
N MET A 146 10.53 8.88 -0.99
CA MET A 146 10.09 9.05 0.40
C MET A 146 9.20 10.28 0.58
N LEU A 147 9.51 11.38 -0.10
CA LEU A 147 8.64 12.56 -0.20
C LEU A 147 7.29 12.19 -0.82
N GLY A 148 7.30 11.42 -1.91
CA GLY A 148 6.11 10.89 -2.56
C GLY A 148 5.24 10.08 -1.60
N MET A 149 5.84 9.16 -0.84
CA MET A 149 5.12 8.43 0.22
C MET A 149 4.50 9.39 1.24
N GLY A 150 5.26 10.38 1.73
CA GLY A 150 4.75 11.37 2.68
C GLY A 150 3.56 12.16 2.15
N MET A 151 3.58 12.54 0.87
CA MET A 151 2.47 13.27 0.23
C MET A 151 1.18 12.44 0.12
N THR A 152 1.24 11.12 0.26
CA THR A 152 0.06 10.25 0.29
C THR A 152 -0.52 10.05 1.69
N LEU A 153 0.20 10.45 2.75
CA LEU A 153 -0.22 10.23 4.13
C LEU A 153 -1.14 11.34 4.60
N THR A 154 -2.35 11.00 5.06
CA THR A 154 -3.29 11.96 5.66
C THR A 154 -3.40 11.78 7.17
N LEU A 155 -3.85 12.82 7.88
CA LEU A 155 -4.18 12.71 9.30
C LEU A 155 -5.31 11.71 9.55
N ASP A 156 -6.22 11.53 8.59
CA ASP A 156 -7.30 10.56 8.68
C ASP A 156 -6.77 9.12 8.59
N ASP A 157 -5.75 8.86 7.77
CA ASP A 157 -5.06 7.56 7.75
C ASP A 157 -4.43 7.28 9.11
N LEU A 158 -3.66 8.23 9.65
CA LEU A 158 -3.05 8.12 10.98
C LEU A 158 -4.08 7.94 12.09
N ARG A 159 -5.25 8.58 11.96
CA ARG A 159 -6.37 8.38 12.88
C ARG A 159 -6.99 7.00 12.72
N GLY A 160 -7.14 6.52 11.48
CA GLY A 160 -7.59 5.17 11.16
C GLY A 160 -6.66 4.09 11.72
N ALA A 161 -5.37 4.40 11.91
CA ALA A 161 -4.44 3.51 12.61
C ALA A 161 -4.88 3.18 14.04
N MET A 162 -5.52 4.13 14.72
CA MET A 162 -6.06 3.88 16.06
C MET A 162 -7.27 2.95 16.06
N SER A 163 -7.88 2.69 14.90
CA SER A 163 -9.00 1.76 14.74
C SER A 163 -8.55 0.31 14.50
N MET A 164 -7.30 0.06 14.11
CA MET A 164 -6.72 -1.28 13.88
C MET A 164 -5.38 -1.48 14.63
N PRO A 165 -5.34 -1.25 15.96
CA PRO A 165 -4.09 -1.24 16.71
C PRO A 165 -3.46 -2.64 16.81
N LYS A 166 -4.26 -3.70 16.84
CA LYS A 166 -3.78 -5.09 16.96
C LYS A 166 -3.00 -5.48 15.71
N GLU A 167 -3.52 -5.16 14.53
CA GLU A 167 -2.96 -5.49 13.23
C GLU A 167 -1.66 -4.72 13.01
N ILE A 168 -1.67 -3.40 13.26
CA ILE A 168 -0.50 -2.54 13.09
C ILE A 168 0.62 -2.93 14.04
N LEU A 169 0.31 -3.15 15.34
CA LEU A 169 1.33 -3.53 16.32
C LEU A 169 1.92 -4.90 16.01
N SER A 170 1.08 -5.87 15.63
CA SER A 170 1.53 -7.20 15.22
C SER A 170 2.45 -7.11 14.01
N GLY A 171 2.04 -6.37 12.99
CA GLY A 171 2.83 -6.13 11.79
C GLY A 171 4.16 -5.44 12.07
N PHE A 172 4.16 -4.40 12.91
CA PHE A 172 5.37 -3.68 13.31
C PHE A 172 6.37 -4.55 14.08
N ILE A 173 5.88 -5.34 15.03
CA ILE A 173 6.72 -6.29 15.78
C ILE A 173 7.32 -7.29 14.80
N LEU A 174 6.49 -7.92 13.96
CA LEU A 174 6.97 -8.90 12.99
C LEU A 174 7.99 -8.31 12.01
N GLN A 175 7.79 -7.07 11.54
CA GLN A 175 8.73 -6.37 10.66
C GLN A 175 10.13 -6.27 11.27
N TYR A 176 10.22 -5.84 12.53
CA TYR A 176 11.50 -5.61 13.21
C TYR A 176 12.03 -6.81 14.00
N THR A 177 11.30 -7.93 14.04
CA THR A 177 11.80 -9.19 14.59
C THR A 177 12.09 -10.21 13.51
N VAL A 178 11.12 -10.54 12.66
CA VAL A 178 11.23 -11.64 11.67
C VAL A 178 12.35 -11.34 10.68
N MET A 179 12.32 -10.19 10.02
CA MET A 179 13.30 -9.88 9.00
C MET A 179 14.73 -9.80 9.57
N PRO A 180 15.03 -8.99 10.60
CA PRO A 180 16.39 -8.90 11.14
C PRO A 180 16.93 -10.24 11.66
N LEU A 181 16.10 -11.03 12.35
CA LEU A 181 16.51 -12.35 12.83
C LEU A 181 16.75 -13.30 11.67
N SER A 182 15.87 -13.33 10.67
CA SER A 182 16.08 -14.10 9.45
C SER A 182 17.37 -13.71 8.73
N GLY A 183 17.64 -12.41 8.58
CA GLY A 183 18.88 -11.91 7.96
C GLY A 183 20.12 -12.41 8.70
N TYR A 184 20.11 -12.33 10.02
CA TYR A 184 21.18 -12.85 10.86
C TYR A 184 21.34 -14.37 10.74
N PHE A 185 20.25 -15.15 10.88
CA PHE A 185 20.31 -16.61 10.80
C PHE A 185 20.72 -17.11 9.42
N VAL A 186 20.18 -16.54 8.35
CA VAL A 186 20.55 -16.88 6.96
C VAL A 186 22.03 -16.58 6.73
N SER A 187 22.53 -15.43 7.21
CA SER A 187 23.94 -15.07 7.07
C SER A 187 24.88 -16.09 7.73
N LYS A 188 24.53 -16.61 8.91
CA LYS A 188 25.31 -17.63 9.61
C LYS A 188 25.16 -19.01 9.01
N LEU A 189 23.94 -19.41 8.66
CA LEU A 189 23.64 -20.72 8.07
C LEU A 189 24.40 -20.91 6.75
N MET A 190 24.40 -19.88 5.92
CA MET A 190 25.07 -19.89 4.61
C MET A 190 26.54 -19.49 4.68
N ARG A 191 27.08 -19.19 5.87
CA ARG A 191 28.47 -18.74 6.10
C ARG A 191 28.90 -17.63 5.14
N LEU A 192 28.09 -16.58 5.07
CA LEU A 192 28.38 -15.45 4.18
C LEU A 192 29.67 -14.72 4.62
N PRO A 193 30.48 -14.23 3.66
CA PRO A 193 31.53 -13.26 3.95
C PRO A 193 30.98 -12.05 4.74
N SER A 194 31.77 -11.50 5.66
CA SER A 194 31.32 -10.50 6.62
C SER A 194 30.63 -9.29 5.99
N TYR A 195 31.09 -8.81 4.82
CA TYR A 195 30.49 -7.70 4.11
C TYR A 195 29.12 -8.05 3.49
N TYR A 196 28.94 -9.26 2.96
CA TYR A 196 27.63 -9.72 2.47
C TYR A 196 26.66 -10.03 3.63
N ALA A 197 27.16 -10.59 4.73
CA ALA A 197 26.37 -10.78 5.94
C ALA A 197 25.85 -9.44 6.48
N ALA A 198 26.72 -8.43 6.57
CA ALA A 198 26.35 -7.09 7.01
C ALA A 198 25.30 -6.46 6.08
N GLY A 199 25.47 -6.57 4.76
CA GLY A 199 24.51 -6.07 3.79
C GLY A 199 23.15 -6.78 3.87
N LEU A 200 23.15 -8.10 4.07
CA LEU A 200 21.92 -8.89 4.22
C LEU A 200 21.17 -8.52 5.51
N ILE A 201 21.88 -8.31 6.61
CA ILE A 201 21.30 -7.87 7.87
C ILE A 201 20.78 -6.43 7.76
N LEU A 202 21.53 -5.53 7.12
CA LEU A 202 21.13 -4.14 6.92
C LEU A 202 19.80 -4.05 6.16
N VAL A 203 19.66 -4.75 5.03
CA VAL A 203 18.40 -4.72 4.27
C VAL A 203 17.24 -5.32 5.07
N ALA A 204 17.51 -6.34 5.89
CA ALA A 204 16.53 -6.94 6.78
C ALA A 204 16.10 -6.00 7.94
N CYS A 205 16.95 -5.06 8.32
CA CYS A 205 16.66 -4.04 9.33
C CYS A 205 15.99 -2.78 8.76
N CYS A 206 15.91 -2.65 7.44
CA CYS A 206 15.18 -1.54 6.80
C CYS A 206 13.66 -1.64 7.07
N PRO A 207 12.92 -0.52 6.99
CA PRO A 207 11.46 -0.55 7.07
C PRO A 207 10.84 -1.22 5.83
N GLY A 208 9.51 -1.38 5.85
CA GLY A 208 8.73 -1.82 4.69
C GLY A 208 8.95 -0.91 3.48
N GLY A 209 8.93 -1.48 2.29
CA GLY A 209 9.14 -0.77 1.03
C GLY A 209 7.82 -0.31 0.40
N THR A 210 7.75 0.93 -0.10
CA THR A 210 6.54 1.55 -0.70
C THR A 210 5.81 0.72 -1.75
N ALA A 211 6.52 -0.17 -2.45
CA ALA A 211 5.95 -1.08 -3.43
C ALA A 211 4.96 -2.08 -2.82
N SER A 212 5.06 -2.36 -1.52
CA SER A 212 4.15 -3.23 -0.77
C SER A 212 2.70 -2.77 -0.91
N ASN A 213 2.42 -1.47 -0.93
CA ASN A 213 1.06 -0.94 -1.05
C ASN A 213 0.36 -1.41 -2.34
N ILE A 214 1.08 -1.37 -3.47
CA ILE A 214 0.57 -1.83 -4.77
C ILE A 214 0.39 -3.35 -4.75
N VAL A 215 1.38 -4.08 -4.22
CA VAL A 215 1.33 -5.54 -4.15
C VAL A 215 0.21 -6.03 -3.23
N THR A 216 -0.05 -5.33 -2.11
CA THR A 216 -1.17 -5.59 -1.20
C THR A 216 -2.50 -5.38 -1.89
N TYR A 217 -2.64 -4.30 -2.67
CA TYR A 217 -3.84 -4.07 -3.48
C TYR A 217 -4.07 -5.22 -4.48
N LEU A 218 -3.03 -5.61 -5.23
CA LEU A 218 -3.11 -6.71 -6.19
C LEU A 218 -3.42 -8.06 -5.52
N GLY A 219 -2.89 -8.30 -4.31
CA GLY A 219 -3.08 -9.49 -3.50
C GLY A 219 -4.41 -9.56 -2.73
N ARG A 220 -5.29 -8.57 -2.91
CA ARG A 220 -6.56 -8.44 -2.15
C ARG A 220 -6.34 -8.43 -0.64
N GLY A 221 -5.28 -7.77 -0.18
CA GLY A 221 -5.05 -7.49 1.24
C GLY A 221 -5.71 -6.18 1.67
N ASN A 222 -5.52 -5.84 2.95
CA ASN A 222 -5.94 -4.56 3.52
C ASN A 222 -4.91 -3.47 3.17
N VAL A 223 -5.22 -2.65 2.16
CA VAL A 223 -4.33 -1.58 1.67
C VAL A 223 -4.15 -0.48 2.71
N ALA A 224 -5.20 -0.12 3.46
CA ALA A 224 -5.10 0.88 4.53
C ALA A 224 -4.10 0.42 5.60
N LEU A 225 -4.17 -0.85 6.00
CA LEU A 225 -3.19 -1.44 6.92
C LEU A 225 -1.76 -1.39 6.34
N SER A 226 -1.56 -1.66 5.04
CA SER A 226 -0.25 -1.61 4.38
C SER A 226 0.38 -0.22 4.49
N VAL A 227 -0.38 0.81 4.12
CA VAL A 227 0.07 2.21 4.14
C VAL A 227 0.47 2.61 5.56
N LEU A 228 -0.32 2.23 6.56
CA LEU A 228 -0.06 2.55 7.95
C LEU A 228 1.13 1.81 8.53
N MET A 229 1.31 0.53 8.20
CA MET A 229 2.48 -0.25 8.59
C MET A 229 3.76 0.30 7.95
N THR A 230 3.72 0.61 6.66
CA THR A 230 4.84 1.23 5.96
C THR A 230 5.17 2.60 6.57
N ALA A 231 4.18 3.45 6.84
CA ALA A 231 4.41 4.75 7.46
C ALA A 231 5.00 4.62 8.87
N ALA A 232 4.42 3.78 9.72
CA ALA A 232 4.89 3.54 11.09
C ALA A 232 6.32 2.99 11.11
N SER A 233 6.61 1.97 10.30
CA SER A 233 7.97 1.42 10.18
C SER A 233 8.95 2.47 9.63
N THR A 234 8.56 3.26 8.63
CA THR A 234 9.42 4.30 8.05
C THR A 234 9.78 5.39 9.06
N ILE A 235 8.82 5.84 9.88
CA ILE A 235 9.07 6.81 10.95
C ILE A 235 10.01 6.21 12.01
N CYS A 236 9.78 4.97 12.42
CA CYS A 236 10.61 4.30 13.41
C CYS A 236 11.98 3.84 12.87
N ALA A 237 12.15 3.76 11.55
CA ALA A 237 13.38 3.29 10.89
C ALA A 237 14.61 4.08 11.32
N ALA A 238 14.44 5.39 11.56
CA ALA A 238 15.52 6.25 12.03
C ALA A 238 16.22 5.70 13.27
N VAL A 239 15.49 5.06 14.19
CA VAL A 239 16.04 4.46 15.41
C VAL A 239 16.26 2.97 15.23
N MET A 240 15.26 2.25 14.68
CA MET A 240 15.28 0.80 14.62
C MET A 240 16.34 0.25 13.67
N THR A 241 16.52 0.86 12.49
CA THR A 241 17.48 0.38 11.49
C THR A 241 18.92 0.49 11.99
N PRO A 242 19.40 1.63 12.51
CA PRO A 242 20.75 1.72 13.08
C PRO A 242 20.93 0.80 14.30
N PHE A 243 19.95 0.76 15.21
CA PHE A 243 20.04 -0.04 16.44
C PHE A 243 20.18 -1.54 16.14
N LEU A 244 19.30 -2.07 15.28
CA LEU A 244 19.31 -3.50 14.92
C LEU A 244 20.54 -3.84 14.07
N THR A 245 20.92 -2.98 13.13
CA THR A 245 22.12 -3.19 12.31
C THR A 245 23.36 -3.20 13.18
N ALA A 246 23.54 -2.24 14.09
CA ALA A 246 24.69 -2.22 14.99
C ALA A 246 24.76 -3.47 15.87
N LYS A 247 23.62 -3.95 16.38
CA LYS A 247 23.56 -5.13 17.24
C LYS A 247 23.83 -6.45 16.50
N LEU A 248 23.29 -6.60 15.29
CA LEU A 248 23.34 -7.85 14.53
C LEU A 248 24.52 -7.90 13.54
N ALA A 249 24.74 -6.83 12.78
CA ALA A 249 25.83 -6.72 11.81
C ALA A 249 27.17 -6.33 12.45
N GLY A 250 27.15 -5.67 13.62
CA GLY A 250 28.35 -5.27 14.37
C GLY A 250 29.27 -6.43 14.76
N GLN A 251 28.76 -7.66 14.72
CA GLN A 251 29.54 -8.88 14.95
C GLN A 251 30.40 -9.28 13.74
N PHE A 252 30.08 -8.76 12.56
CA PHE A 252 30.73 -9.10 11.29
C PHE A 252 31.65 -7.97 10.82
N VAL A 253 31.23 -6.72 10.98
CA VAL A 253 31.95 -5.52 10.53
C VAL A 253 31.70 -4.36 11.51
N ALA A 254 32.59 -3.37 11.54
CA ALA A 254 32.33 -2.13 12.26
C ALA A 254 31.15 -1.38 11.62
N VAL A 255 30.20 -0.95 12.43
CA VAL A 255 28.98 -0.25 12.00
C VAL A 255 28.98 1.16 12.57
N ASP A 256 28.93 2.17 11.70
CA ASP A 256 28.68 3.55 12.11
C ASP A 256 27.19 3.78 12.40
N ALA A 257 26.76 3.41 13.61
CA ALA A 257 25.36 3.54 14.02
C ALA A 257 24.90 5.01 14.04
N ALA A 258 25.79 5.94 14.41
CA ALA A 258 25.47 7.37 14.44
C ALA A 258 25.31 7.93 13.03
N GLY A 259 26.18 7.52 12.10
CA GLY A 259 26.06 7.82 10.68
C GLY A 259 24.76 7.28 10.08
N LEU A 260 24.43 6.01 10.33
CA LEU A 260 23.18 5.39 9.89
C LEU A 260 21.95 6.15 10.42
N PHE A 261 21.96 6.56 11.70
CA PHE A 261 20.89 7.36 12.30
C PHE A 261 20.73 8.71 11.58
N ASN A 262 21.83 9.46 11.43
CA ASN A 262 21.83 10.78 10.79
C ASN A 262 21.44 10.73 9.30
N SER A 263 21.87 9.71 8.57
CA SER A 263 21.43 9.52 7.17
C SER A 263 19.96 9.15 7.10
N THR A 264 19.44 8.33 8.01
CA THR A 264 18.03 7.90 7.98
C THR A 264 17.08 9.05 8.34
N LEU A 265 17.32 9.76 9.45
CA LEU A 265 17.46 11.23 9.44
C LEU A 265 16.99 11.98 8.20
N GLN A 266 18.00 12.31 7.41
CA GLN A 266 17.95 13.28 6.34
C GLN A 266 17.34 12.71 5.05
N VAL A 267 17.56 11.42 4.78
CA VAL A 267 17.19 10.80 3.49
C VAL A 267 15.80 10.16 3.54
N VAL A 268 15.31 9.82 4.73
CA VAL A 268 14.02 9.13 4.91
C VAL A 268 13.05 9.98 5.71
N LEU A 269 13.36 10.27 6.98
CA LEU A 269 12.38 10.89 7.87
C LEU A 269 12.05 12.32 7.43
N ALA A 270 13.06 13.13 7.13
CA ALA A 270 12.85 14.52 6.71
C ALA A 270 11.98 14.63 5.43
N PRO A 271 12.24 13.88 4.32
CA PRO A 271 11.38 13.89 3.16
C PRO A 271 9.96 13.38 3.43
N VAL A 272 9.78 12.32 4.23
CA VAL A 272 8.43 11.81 4.58
C VAL A 272 7.64 12.87 5.34
N LEU A 273 8.23 13.49 6.36
CA LEU A 273 7.58 14.54 7.14
C LEU A 273 7.26 15.76 6.27
N LEU A 274 8.18 16.18 5.39
CA LEU A 274 7.93 17.26 4.44
C LEU A 274 6.77 16.93 3.51
N GLY A 275 6.70 15.70 2.99
CA GLY A 275 5.61 15.24 2.14
C GLY A 275 4.27 15.28 2.86
N ALA A 276 4.23 14.79 4.10
CA ALA A 276 3.02 14.84 4.93
C ALA A 276 2.59 16.27 5.24
N LEU A 277 3.53 17.17 5.52
CA LEU A 277 3.25 18.60 5.72
C LEU A 277 2.71 19.26 4.44
N LEU A 278 3.28 18.94 3.27
CA LEU A 278 2.77 19.40 1.98
C LEU A 278 1.34 18.91 1.73
N ASN A 279 1.06 17.65 2.07
CA ASN A 279 -0.29 17.11 1.96
C ASN A 279 -1.26 17.81 2.93
N GLN A 280 -0.82 18.18 4.13
CA GLN A 280 -1.68 18.81 5.13
C GLN A 280 -1.95 20.30 4.85
N TYR A 281 -0.96 21.06 4.37
CA TYR A 281 -1.05 22.52 4.27
C TYR A 281 -1.09 23.03 2.83
N CYS A 282 -0.59 22.25 1.87
CA CYS A 282 -0.46 22.64 0.46
C CYS A 282 -1.21 21.68 -0.47
N HIS A 283 -2.48 21.39 -0.16
CA HIS A 283 -3.32 20.45 -0.92
C HIS A 283 -3.35 20.71 -2.44
N TRP A 284 -3.13 21.95 -2.89
CA TRP A 284 -3.07 22.28 -4.30
C TRP A 284 -1.88 21.62 -5.01
N VAL A 285 -0.71 21.57 -4.36
CA VAL A 285 0.50 20.91 -4.90
C VAL A 285 0.24 19.42 -5.04
N VAL A 286 -0.26 18.79 -3.97
CA VAL A 286 -0.57 17.35 -4.00
C VAL A 286 -1.61 17.05 -5.06
N ARG A 287 -2.68 17.84 -5.19
CA ARG A 287 -3.69 17.64 -6.25
C ARG A 287 -3.12 17.68 -7.66
N VAL A 288 -2.14 18.55 -7.92
CA VAL A 288 -1.48 18.65 -9.23
C VAL A 288 -0.55 17.48 -9.49
N VAL A 289 0.16 17.00 -8.46
CA VAL A 289 1.21 15.98 -8.60
C VAL A 289 0.65 14.55 -8.48
N SER A 290 -0.42 14.33 -7.69
CA SER A 290 -1.03 13.02 -7.46
C SER A 290 -1.32 12.19 -8.72
N PRO A 291 -1.84 12.75 -9.84
CA PRO A 291 -2.10 11.96 -11.04
C PRO A 291 -0.85 11.33 -11.67
N VAL A 292 0.33 11.92 -11.46
CA VAL A 292 1.60 11.46 -12.02
C VAL A 292 2.50 10.76 -10.99
N MET A 293 2.18 10.85 -9.69
CA MET A 293 2.97 10.25 -8.62
C MET A 293 3.23 8.75 -8.78
N PRO A 294 2.25 7.90 -9.14
CA PRO A 294 2.52 6.47 -9.30
C PRO A 294 3.52 6.19 -10.43
N LEU A 295 3.40 6.91 -11.55
CA LEU A 295 4.34 6.80 -12.69
C LEU A 295 5.76 7.19 -12.29
N ILE A 296 5.89 8.31 -11.57
CA ILE A 296 7.17 8.79 -11.05
C ILE A 296 7.74 7.76 -10.08
N ALA A 297 6.95 7.29 -9.11
CA ALA A 297 7.40 6.33 -8.10
C ALA A 297 7.88 5.02 -8.72
N ILE A 298 7.12 4.43 -9.66
CA ILE A 298 7.50 3.18 -10.34
C ILE A 298 8.78 3.38 -11.14
N THR A 299 8.88 4.47 -11.90
CA THR A 299 10.05 4.77 -12.74
C THR A 299 11.28 5.02 -11.88
N THR A 300 11.16 5.82 -10.82
CA THR A 300 12.24 6.11 -9.89
C THR A 300 12.71 4.83 -9.20
N VAL A 301 11.81 4.00 -8.67
CA VAL A 301 12.19 2.72 -8.05
C VAL A 301 12.90 1.81 -9.06
N ALA A 302 12.37 1.64 -10.27
CA ALA A 302 13.00 0.82 -11.31
C ALA A 302 14.41 1.31 -11.65
N LEU A 303 14.61 2.62 -11.82
CA LEU A 303 15.91 3.22 -12.08
C LEU A 303 16.88 3.06 -10.90
N LEU A 304 16.42 3.25 -9.67
CA LEU A 304 17.26 3.09 -8.47
C LEU A 304 17.71 1.64 -8.30
N CYS A 305 16.81 0.67 -8.49
CA CYS A 305 17.12 -0.74 -8.43
C CYS A 305 18.07 -1.15 -9.57
N GLY A 306 17.79 -0.74 -10.81
CA GLY A 306 18.65 -0.98 -11.97
C GLY A 306 20.05 -0.39 -11.79
N GLY A 307 20.15 0.84 -11.29
CA GLY A 307 21.42 1.51 -10.98
C GLY A 307 22.19 0.81 -9.87
N ALA A 308 21.51 0.36 -8.81
CA ALA A 308 22.13 -0.39 -7.73
C ALA A 308 22.72 -1.73 -8.22
N ILE A 309 22.01 -2.45 -9.10
CA ILE A 309 22.52 -3.67 -9.73
C ILE A 309 23.69 -3.35 -10.67
N ALA A 310 23.59 -2.30 -11.49
CA ALA A 310 24.63 -1.92 -12.43
C ALA A 310 25.96 -1.58 -11.76
N GLN A 311 25.93 -0.81 -10.67
CA GLN A 311 27.11 -0.47 -9.87
C GLN A 311 27.79 -1.71 -9.27
N ASN A 312 27.05 -2.80 -9.10
CA ASN A 312 27.49 -4.02 -8.44
C ASN A 312 27.57 -5.23 -9.38
N ALA A 313 27.38 -5.04 -10.70
CA ALA A 313 27.14 -6.11 -11.66
C ALA A 313 28.28 -7.15 -11.69
N THR A 314 29.54 -6.69 -11.72
CA THR A 314 30.70 -7.58 -11.71
C THR A 314 30.76 -8.46 -10.46
N SER A 315 30.44 -7.88 -9.30
CA SER A 315 30.44 -8.60 -8.02
C SER A 315 29.28 -9.61 -7.94
N ILE A 316 28.13 -9.26 -8.51
CA ILE A 316 26.98 -10.16 -8.64
C ILE A 316 27.30 -11.31 -9.61
N LEU A 317 28.00 -11.07 -10.72
CA LEU A 317 28.34 -12.14 -11.65
C LEU A 317 29.39 -13.11 -11.08
N MET A 318 30.35 -12.61 -10.28
CA MET A 318 31.43 -13.43 -9.74
C MET A 318 31.06 -14.17 -8.45
N SER A 319 30.32 -13.53 -7.54
CA SER A 319 29.99 -14.07 -6.20
C SER A 319 28.48 -14.16 -5.94
N GLY A 320 27.65 -13.86 -6.94
CA GLY A 320 26.23 -13.62 -6.71
C GLY A 320 25.41 -14.87 -6.46
N GLN A 321 25.84 -16.07 -6.83
CA GLN A 321 24.99 -17.26 -6.59
C GLN A 321 24.66 -17.42 -5.10
N GLN A 322 25.67 -17.34 -4.23
CA GLN A 322 25.48 -17.48 -2.78
C GLN A 322 24.68 -16.29 -2.21
N VAL A 323 24.95 -15.06 -2.67
CA VAL A 323 24.25 -13.85 -2.23
C VAL A 323 22.78 -13.86 -2.68
N VAL A 324 22.51 -14.24 -3.94
CA VAL A 324 21.16 -14.39 -4.49
C VAL A 324 20.39 -15.45 -3.73
N LEU A 325 20.97 -16.62 -3.46
CA LEU A 325 20.32 -17.65 -2.66
C LEU A 325 20.03 -17.19 -1.23
N ALA A 326 20.95 -16.45 -0.60
CA ALA A 326 20.75 -15.89 0.72
C ALA A 326 19.64 -14.85 0.76
N VAL A 327 19.62 -13.92 -0.18
CA VAL A 327 18.58 -12.89 -0.31
C VAL A 327 17.22 -13.53 -0.63
N CYS A 328 17.18 -14.52 -1.53
CA CYS A 328 15.98 -15.31 -1.79
C CYS A 328 15.46 -15.99 -0.51
N THR A 329 16.34 -16.60 0.27
CA THR A 329 15.95 -17.27 1.51
C THR A 329 15.46 -16.25 2.55
N LEU A 330 16.10 -15.08 2.64
CA LEU A 330 15.67 -13.98 3.49
C LEU A 330 14.23 -13.56 3.17
N HIS A 331 13.94 -13.18 1.93
CA HIS A 331 12.59 -12.72 1.59
C HIS A 331 11.57 -13.85 1.67
N ALA A 332 11.91 -15.06 1.21
CA ALA A 332 11.02 -16.21 1.37
C ALA A 332 10.62 -16.41 2.85
N SER A 333 11.59 -16.29 3.75
CA SER A 333 11.33 -16.36 5.20
C SER A 333 10.48 -15.18 5.69
N GLY A 334 10.71 -13.96 5.21
CA GLY A 334 9.93 -12.78 5.56
C GLY A 334 8.46 -12.91 5.16
N PHE A 335 8.18 -13.26 3.91
CA PHE A 335 6.82 -13.52 3.44
C PHE A 335 6.17 -14.69 4.20
N PHE A 336 6.89 -15.81 4.35
CA PHE A 336 6.38 -17.01 5.01
C PHE A 336 6.06 -16.79 6.49
N PHE A 337 7.03 -16.35 7.27
CA PHE A 337 6.85 -16.13 8.72
C PHE A 337 5.96 -14.93 8.99
N GLY A 338 6.00 -13.88 8.16
CA GLY A 338 5.06 -12.75 8.25
C GLY A 338 3.60 -13.22 8.12
N TYR A 339 3.31 -14.09 7.15
CA TYR A 339 1.97 -14.67 7.00
C TYR A 339 1.63 -15.63 8.15
N PHE A 340 2.52 -16.58 8.42
CA PHE A 340 2.28 -17.66 9.37
C PHE A 340 2.09 -17.15 10.80
N LEU A 341 2.94 -16.24 11.26
CA LEU A 341 2.84 -15.66 12.60
C LEU A 341 1.63 -14.72 12.72
N ALA A 342 1.29 -13.95 11.69
CA ALA A 342 0.06 -13.17 11.67
C ALA A 342 -1.19 -14.06 11.82
N ARG A 343 -1.20 -15.23 11.17
CA ARG A 343 -2.27 -16.24 11.34
C ARG A 343 -2.32 -16.82 12.74
N MET A 344 -1.17 -17.09 13.37
CA MET A 344 -1.10 -17.55 14.76
C MET A 344 -1.63 -16.50 15.75
N LEU A 345 -1.47 -15.22 15.44
CA LEU A 345 -2.02 -14.11 16.24
C LEU A 345 -3.55 -13.91 16.05
N GLY A 346 -4.18 -14.77 15.23
CA GLY A 346 -5.62 -14.76 14.99
C GLY A 346 -6.09 -13.52 14.23
N LEU A 347 -5.28 -13.01 13.30
CA LEU A 347 -5.69 -11.95 12.39
C LEU A 347 -6.46 -12.51 11.19
N ASP A 348 -7.32 -11.69 10.59
CA ASP A 348 -8.08 -12.07 9.41
C ASP A 348 -7.16 -12.30 8.20
N ILE A 349 -7.68 -12.99 7.17
CA ILE A 349 -6.87 -13.38 6.00
C ILE A 349 -6.35 -12.15 5.26
N SER A 350 -7.13 -11.07 5.17
CA SER A 350 -6.74 -9.84 4.46
C SER A 350 -5.56 -9.18 5.17
N SER A 351 -5.63 -9.04 6.50
CA SER A 351 -4.52 -8.49 7.29
C SER A 351 -3.29 -9.40 7.30
N CYS A 352 -3.45 -10.73 7.32
CA CYS A 352 -2.32 -11.66 7.22
C CYS A 352 -1.59 -11.55 5.89
N ARG A 353 -2.32 -11.37 4.78
CA ARG A 353 -1.72 -11.11 3.45
C ARG A 353 -0.96 -9.79 3.47
N THR A 354 -1.54 -8.74 4.02
CA THR A 354 -0.88 -7.44 4.16
C THR A 354 0.40 -7.54 4.98
N ILE A 355 0.35 -8.14 6.17
CA ILE A 355 1.53 -8.28 7.04
C ILE A 355 2.62 -9.12 6.38
N SER A 356 2.25 -10.19 5.67
CA SER A 356 3.20 -10.99 4.88
C SER A 356 3.92 -10.15 3.82
N ILE A 357 3.18 -9.31 3.09
CA ILE A 357 3.76 -8.43 2.06
C ILE A 357 4.64 -7.36 2.70
N GLU A 358 4.17 -6.67 3.74
CA GLU A 358 4.94 -5.64 4.43
C GLU A 358 6.25 -6.21 4.99
N VAL A 359 6.18 -7.32 5.74
CA VAL A 359 7.36 -7.95 6.33
C VAL A 359 8.30 -8.50 5.25
N GLY A 360 7.77 -9.08 4.16
CA GLY A 360 8.59 -9.64 3.09
C GLY A 360 9.23 -8.59 2.19
N MET A 361 8.59 -7.43 2.02
CA MET A 361 9.02 -6.36 1.11
C MET A 361 9.73 -5.23 1.85
N GLN A 362 11.06 -5.28 1.83
CA GLN A 362 11.90 -4.25 2.44
C GLN A 362 12.09 -3.01 1.57
N ASN A 363 12.43 -1.88 2.19
CA ASN A 363 13.00 -0.72 1.50
C ASN A 363 14.47 -0.99 1.11
N SER A 364 14.64 -1.83 0.09
CA SER A 364 15.94 -2.28 -0.42
C SER A 364 16.83 -1.14 -0.92
N VAL A 365 16.23 -0.10 -1.49
CA VAL A 365 16.94 1.08 -1.99
C VAL A 365 17.55 1.89 -0.85
N LEU A 366 16.84 2.04 0.28
CA LEU A 366 17.43 2.59 1.50
C LEU A 366 18.65 1.78 1.95
N GLY A 367 18.54 0.45 1.93
CA GLY A 367 19.67 -0.43 2.24
C GLY A 367 20.90 -0.17 1.36
N VAL A 368 20.71 0.01 0.05
CA VAL A 368 21.81 0.35 -0.89
C VAL A 368 22.47 1.68 -0.52
N VAL A 369 21.67 2.71 -0.25
CA VAL A 369 22.18 4.05 0.10
C VAL A 369 22.95 4.02 1.42
N LEU A 370 22.39 3.38 2.45
CA LEU A 370 23.04 3.27 3.77
C LEU A 370 24.32 2.42 3.69
N ALA A 371 24.30 1.32 2.93
CA ALA A 371 25.47 0.47 2.72
C ALA A 371 26.62 1.25 2.07
N GLY A 372 26.32 2.03 1.02
CA GLY A 372 27.32 2.81 0.30
C GLY A 372 27.91 3.98 1.09
N GLN A 373 27.19 4.49 2.09
CA GLN A 373 27.63 5.63 2.91
C GLN A 373 28.39 5.22 4.18
N HIS A 374 27.98 4.12 4.81
CA HIS A 374 28.36 3.82 6.21
C HIS A 374 29.15 2.52 6.39
N PHE A 375 29.43 1.80 5.30
CA PHE A 375 30.24 0.59 5.34
C PHE A 375 31.46 0.73 4.43
N SER A 376 32.61 0.28 4.92
CA SER A 376 33.88 0.42 4.20
C SER A 376 33.94 -0.36 2.89
N SER A 377 33.20 -1.47 2.80
CA SER A 377 33.18 -2.32 1.60
C SER A 377 31.97 -1.99 0.73
N PRO A 378 32.15 -1.62 -0.55
CA PRO A 378 31.04 -1.38 -1.48
C PRO A 378 30.22 -2.66 -1.73
N LEU A 379 30.81 -3.83 -1.49
CA LEU A 379 30.13 -5.13 -1.61
C LEU A 379 28.97 -5.29 -0.62
N THR A 380 28.94 -4.49 0.45
CA THR A 380 27.83 -4.45 1.42
C THR A 380 26.52 -4.00 0.78
N ALA A 381 26.56 -3.25 -0.31
CA ALA A 381 25.36 -2.82 -1.05
C ALA A 381 24.76 -3.94 -1.92
N VAL A 382 25.52 -5.00 -2.23
CA VAL A 382 25.11 -6.06 -3.15
C VAL A 382 23.86 -6.81 -2.67
N PRO A 383 23.76 -7.29 -1.40
CA PRO A 383 22.55 -7.96 -0.93
C PRO A 383 21.32 -7.03 -0.98
N CYS A 384 21.50 -5.73 -0.70
CA CYS A 384 20.44 -4.73 -0.78
C CYS A 384 19.95 -4.55 -2.22
N ALA A 385 20.87 -4.50 -3.19
CA ALA A 385 20.51 -4.38 -4.61
C ALA A 385 19.75 -5.62 -5.12
N VAL A 386 20.24 -6.82 -4.78
CA VAL A 386 19.59 -8.09 -5.14
C VAL A 386 18.21 -8.23 -4.46
N SER A 387 18.07 -7.73 -3.24
CA SER A 387 16.82 -7.70 -2.47
C SER A 387 15.71 -7.01 -3.24
N SER A 388 16.00 -5.88 -3.90
CA SER A 388 15.05 -5.13 -4.73
C SER A 388 14.37 -5.95 -5.83
N VAL A 389 15.11 -6.91 -6.42
CA VAL A 389 14.58 -7.79 -7.46
C VAL A 389 13.77 -8.92 -6.80
N CYS A 390 14.38 -9.55 -5.80
CA CYS A 390 13.83 -10.74 -5.16
C CYS A 390 12.46 -10.49 -4.51
N HIS A 391 12.37 -9.48 -3.64
CA HIS A 391 11.12 -9.18 -2.94
C HIS A 391 9.99 -8.73 -3.88
N SER A 392 10.33 -8.10 -5.01
CA SER A 392 9.39 -7.67 -6.04
C SER A 392 8.83 -8.87 -6.78
N ILE A 393 9.66 -9.83 -7.16
CA ILE A 393 9.20 -11.08 -7.79
C ILE A 393 8.31 -11.87 -6.83
N TYR A 394 8.75 -12.09 -5.59
CA TYR A 394 7.98 -12.87 -4.60
C TYR A 394 6.65 -12.22 -4.25
N GLY A 395 6.65 -10.91 -3.95
CA GLY A 395 5.43 -10.18 -3.66
C GLY A 395 4.42 -10.28 -4.81
N SER A 396 4.90 -10.22 -6.04
CA SER A 396 4.04 -10.25 -7.23
C SER A 396 3.48 -11.62 -7.55
N VAL A 397 4.29 -12.66 -7.40
CA VAL A 397 3.83 -14.05 -7.51
C VAL A 397 2.78 -14.33 -6.44
N LEU A 398 3.03 -13.93 -5.18
CA LEU A 398 2.07 -14.09 -4.09
C LEU A 398 0.78 -13.30 -4.34
N ALA A 399 0.88 -12.04 -4.77
CA ALA A 399 -0.28 -11.23 -5.13
C ALA A 399 -1.09 -11.87 -6.27
N GLY A 400 -0.42 -12.42 -7.29
CA GLY A 400 -1.05 -13.16 -8.38
C GLY A 400 -1.81 -14.39 -7.89
N ILE A 401 -1.18 -15.20 -7.03
CA ILE A 401 -1.82 -16.39 -6.41
C ILE A 401 -3.02 -15.98 -5.56
N TRP A 402 -2.86 -14.97 -4.71
CA TRP A 402 -3.92 -14.50 -3.82
C TRP A 402 -5.07 -13.82 -4.55
N ARG A 403 -4.83 -13.23 -5.73
CA ARG A 403 -5.90 -12.69 -6.58
C ARG A 403 -6.85 -13.76 -7.09
N LEU A 404 -6.39 -15.02 -7.21
CA LEU A 404 -7.22 -16.17 -7.58
C LEU A 404 -8.15 -16.62 -6.45
N THR A 405 -7.94 -16.15 -5.22
CA THR A 405 -8.74 -16.53 -4.04
C THR A 405 -9.37 -15.31 -3.40
N THR A 406 -10.70 -15.29 -3.30
CA THR A 406 -11.40 -14.25 -2.54
C THR A 406 -11.20 -14.54 -1.05
N PRO A 407 -10.66 -13.60 -0.24
CA PRO A 407 -10.61 -13.77 1.20
C PRO A 407 -12.04 -14.02 1.71
N ALA A 408 -12.25 -15.10 2.47
CA ALA A 408 -13.53 -15.32 3.12
C ALA A 408 -13.74 -14.20 4.14
N LYS A 409 -14.90 -13.54 4.11
CA LYS A 409 -15.31 -12.63 5.19
C LYS A 409 -15.44 -13.42 6.48
N THR A 410 -14.85 -12.93 7.56
CA THR A 410 -15.14 -13.47 8.89
C THR A 410 -16.59 -13.16 9.26
N PRO A 411 -17.29 -14.01 10.02
CA PRO A 411 -18.70 -13.80 10.37
C PRO A 411 -19.01 -12.50 11.16
N GLU A 412 -17.99 -11.74 11.54
CA GLU A 412 -18.08 -10.49 12.30
C GLU A 412 -18.03 -9.23 11.41
N ASP A 413 -17.83 -9.36 10.09
CA ASP A 413 -17.95 -8.27 9.09
C ASP A 413 -19.39 -8.09 8.58
#